data_AF-A0A936JPU8-F1
#
_entry.id   AF-A0A936JPU8-F1
#
_cell.length_a   1.000
_cell.length_b   1.000
_cell.length_c   1.000
_cell.angle_alpha   90.00
_cell.angle_beta   90.00
_cell.angle_gamma   90.00
#
_symmetry.space_group_name_H-M   'P 1'
#
loop_
_entity.id
_entity.type
_entity.pdbx_description
1 polymer ?
#
loop_
_entity_poly.entity_id
_entity_poly.type
_entity_poly.pdbx_seq_one_letter_code
_entity_poly.pdbx_strand_id
1 'polypeptide(L)'
;MDSTVQDILQTIEFITIQIADIIKASDNVAESDNVAESDNIMISDSINLLYDLRQVQLDKLVIWYHSNSGQSEIRKNSEPWNSRIQNLIQADSILVENLKRKMNESQIRLRTFNQQKSLLIYSNR
;
A
#
# COMPACT_ATOMS: atom_id res chain seq x y z
N MET A 1 -22.05 -3.93 -17.59
CA MET A 1 -20.63 -4.04 -17.24
C MET A 1 -19.96 -5.13 -18.04
N ASP A 2 -18.96 -4.74 -18.83
CA ASP A 2 -18.00 -5.64 -19.48
C ASP A 2 -17.27 -6.47 -18.41
N SER A 3 -17.23 -7.79 -18.56
CA SER A 3 -16.61 -8.69 -17.57
C SER A 3 -15.14 -8.37 -17.37
N THR A 4 -14.45 -7.96 -18.44
CA THR A 4 -13.02 -7.65 -18.42
C THR A 4 -12.68 -6.50 -17.47
N VAL A 5 -13.52 -5.49 -17.43
CA VAL A 5 -13.32 -4.29 -16.60
C VAL A 5 -13.62 -4.59 -15.15
N GLN A 6 -14.58 -5.48 -14.92
CA GLN A 6 -14.93 -5.88 -13.58
C GLN A 6 -13.81 -6.70 -12.93
N ASP A 7 -13.14 -7.53 -13.71
CA ASP A 7 -11.95 -8.26 -13.28
C ASP A 7 -10.79 -7.30 -12.95
N ILE A 8 -10.59 -6.24 -13.75
CA ILE A 8 -9.58 -5.20 -13.47
C ILE A 8 -9.85 -4.54 -12.11
N LEU A 9 -11.09 -4.10 -11.85
CA LEU A 9 -11.46 -3.46 -10.59
C LEU A 9 -11.32 -4.40 -9.38
N GLN A 10 -11.81 -5.63 -9.51
CA GLN A 10 -11.68 -6.63 -8.45
C GLN A 10 -10.21 -6.91 -8.13
N THR A 11 -9.35 -6.94 -9.16
CA THR A 11 -7.91 -7.11 -8.97
C THR A 11 -7.30 -5.91 -8.24
N ILE A 12 -7.68 -4.67 -8.59
CA ILE A 12 -7.22 -3.47 -7.89
C ILE A 12 -7.63 -3.49 -6.40
N GLU A 13 -8.89 -3.83 -6.11
CA GLU A 13 -9.41 -3.94 -4.75
C GLU A 13 -8.71 -5.02 -3.96
N PHE A 14 -8.52 -6.19 -4.57
CA PHE A 14 -7.81 -7.31 -3.96
C PHE A 14 -6.36 -6.94 -3.61
N ILE A 15 -5.64 -6.29 -4.51
CA ILE A 15 -4.29 -5.79 -4.23
C ILE A 15 -4.30 -4.76 -3.10
N THR A 16 -5.27 -3.84 -3.10
CA THR A 16 -5.42 -2.82 -2.06
C THR A 16 -5.60 -3.47 -0.67
N ILE A 17 -6.39 -4.54 -0.58
CA ILE A 17 -6.58 -5.32 0.66
C ILE A 17 -5.27 -6.02 1.06
N GLN A 18 -4.57 -6.65 0.13
CA GLN A 18 -3.28 -7.32 0.44
C GLN A 18 -2.24 -6.35 0.99
N ILE A 19 -2.14 -5.13 0.43
CA ILE A 19 -1.23 -4.11 0.95
C ILE A 19 -1.62 -3.75 2.39
N ALA A 20 -2.92 -3.59 2.68
CA ALA A 20 -3.40 -3.31 4.03
C ALA A 20 -3.04 -4.43 5.01
N ASP A 21 -3.21 -5.69 4.61
CA ASP A 21 -2.91 -6.86 5.43
C ASP A 21 -1.41 -6.98 5.74
N ILE A 22 -0.54 -6.73 4.76
CA ILE A 22 0.92 -6.74 4.96
C ILE A 22 1.33 -5.62 5.93
N ILE A 23 0.80 -4.41 5.75
CA ILE A 23 1.07 -3.29 6.66
C ILE A 23 0.62 -3.65 8.08
N LYS A 24 -0.57 -4.22 8.24
CA LYS A 24 -1.09 -4.66 9.54
C LYS A 24 -0.26 -5.78 10.16
N ALA A 25 0.19 -6.75 9.38
CA ALA A 25 1.09 -7.80 9.86
C ALA A 25 2.42 -7.21 10.36
N SER A 26 2.94 -6.19 9.67
CA SER A 26 4.15 -5.47 10.09
C SER A 26 3.99 -4.68 11.40
N ASP A 27 2.76 -4.31 11.78
CA ASP A 27 2.47 -3.73 13.10
C ASP A 27 2.70 -4.77 14.21
N ASN A 28 2.20 -5.99 14.05
CA ASN A 28 2.33 -7.05 15.05
C ASN A 28 3.77 -7.59 15.18
N VAL A 29 4.53 -7.57 14.08
CA VAL A 29 5.92 -8.06 14.04
C VAL A 29 6.86 -7.08 14.76
N ALA A 30 6.59 -5.77 14.70
CA ALA A 30 7.41 -4.75 15.33
C ALA A 30 7.40 -4.77 16.88
N GLU A 31 6.41 -5.40 17.52
CA GLU A 31 6.32 -5.54 18.98
C GLU A 31 7.15 -6.72 19.54
N SER A 32 7.63 -7.62 18.69
CA SER A 32 8.53 -8.70 19.11
C SER A 32 9.99 -8.29 18.89
N ASP A 33 10.72 -8.07 19.97
CA ASP A 33 12.12 -7.58 20.03
C ASP A 33 13.18 -8.43 19.28
N ASN A 34 12.79 -9.47 18.54
CA ASN A 34 13.70 -10.44 17.91
C ASN A 34 13.60 -10.52 16.37
N VAL A 35 12.92 -9.58 15.71
CA VAL A 35 12.72 -9.67 14.26
C VAL A 35 13.94 -9.16 13.50
N ALA A 36 14.49 -10.03 12.67
CA ALA A 36 15.65 -9.74 11.85
C ALA A 36 15.34 -8.65 10.80
N GLU A 37 16.32 -7.80 10.51
CA GLU A 37 16.26 -6.77 9.44
C GLU A 37 15.83 -7.36 8.07
N SER A 38 16.12 -8.65 7.86
CA SER A 38 15.61 -9.51 6.78
C SER A 38 14.09 -9.44 6.58
N ASP A 39 13.30 -9.53 7.64
CA ASP A 39 11.84 -9.66 7.52
C ASP A 39 11.20 -8.32 7.15
N ASN A 40 11.78 -7.20 7.58
CA ASN A 40 11.36 -5.87 7.16
C ASN A 40 11.68 -5.58 5.68
N ILE A 41 12.81 -6.06 5.17
CA ILE A 41 13.16 -5.95 3.74
C ILE A 41 12.14 -6.73 2.90
N MET A 42 11.81 -7.96 3.32
CA MET A 42 10.80 -8.80 2.65
C MET A 42 9.41 -8.15 2.61
N ILE A 43 9.01 -7.47 3.68
CA ILE A 43 7.74 -6.72 3.76
C ILE A 43 7.73 -5.55 2.78
N SER A 44 8.81 -4.75 2.74
CA SER A 44 8.92 -3.60 1.83
C SER A 44 8.89 -4.04 0.36
N ASP A 45 9.64 -5.09 0.02
CA ASP A 45 9.69 -5.64 -1.34
C ASP A 45 8.32 -6.17 -1.78
N SER A 46 7.60 -6.82 -0.86
CA SER A 46 6.24 -7.32 -1.11
C SER A 46 5.24 -6.18 -1.38
N ILE A 47 5.30 -5.10 -0.58
CA ILE A 47 4.45 -3.92 -0.79
C ILE A 47 4.76 -3.26 -2.14
N ASN A 48 6.05 -3.10 -2.48
CA ASN A 48 6.45 -2.52 -3.77
C ASN A 48 5.95 -3.34 -4.96
N LEU A 49 6.12 -4.67 -4.92
CA LEU A 49 5.62 -5.57 -5.97
C LEU A 49 4.10 -5.44 -6.16
N LEU A 50 3.35 -5.34 -5.05
CA LEU A 50 1.91 -5.15 -5.11
C LEU A 50 1.53 -3.80 -5.74
N TYR A 51 2.25 -2.72 -5.42
CA TYR A 51 2.02 -1.43 -6.07
C TYR A 51 2.33 -1.48 -7.58
N ASP A 52 3.40 -2.15 -7.99
CA ASP A 52 3.73 -2.33 -9.41
C ASP A 52 2.62 -3.11 -10.14
N LEU A 53 2.14 -4.21 -9.55
CA LEU A 53 1.01 -4.98 -10.09
C LEU A 53 -0.27 -4.14 -10.16
N ARG A 54 -0.54 -3.33 -9.14
CA ARG A 54 -1.71 -2.43 -9.12
C ARG A 54 -1.61 -1.38 -10.20
N GLN A 55 -0.42 -0.81 -10.44
CA GLN A 55 -0.19 0.20 -11.47
C GLN A 55 -0.54 -0.34 -12.86
N VAL A 56 -0.14 -1.58 -13.17
CA VAL A 56 -0.50 -2.24 -14.44
C VAL A 56 -2.02 -2.34 -14.62
N GLN A 57 -2.78 -2.60 -13.55
CA GLN A 57 -4.24 -2.67 -13.64
C GLN A 57 -4.88 -1.28 -13.76
N LEU A 58 -4.34 -0.28 -13.07
CA LEU A 58 -4.77 1.12 -13.21
C LEU A 58 -4.55 1.62 -14.63
N ASP A 59 -3.41 1.30 -15.26
CA ASP A 59 -3.13 1.68 -16.64
C ASP A 59 -4.15 1.05 -17.60
N LYS A 60 -4.49 -0.24 -17.41
CA LYS A 60 -5.56 -0.90 -18.18
C LYS A 60 -6.93 -0.24 -17.96
N LEU A 61 -7.25 0.12 -16.72
CA LEU A 61 -8.49 0.82 -16.38
C LEU A 61 -8.56 2.20 -17.06
N VAL A 62 -7.44 2.92 -17.11
CA VAL A 62 -7.32 4.22 -17.78
C VAL A 62 -7.52 4.09 -19.30
N ILE A 63 -6.92 3.08 -19.91
CA ILE A 63 -7.12 2.79 -21.35
C ILE A 63 -8.61 2.52 -21.63
N TRP A 64 -9.23 1.67 -20.81
CA TRP A 64 -10.65 1.39 -20.94
C TRP A 64 -11.51 2.64 -20.70
N TYR A 65 -11.23 3.43 -19.67
CA TYR A 65 -11.95 4.66 -19.34
C TYR A 65 -12.00 5.62 -20.52
N HIS A 66 -10.90 5.79 -21.24
CA HIS A 66 -10.82 6.67 -22.41
C HIS A 66 -11.40 6.07 -23.70
N SER A 67 -11.77 4.79 -23.69
CA SER A 67 -12.43 4.15 -24.84
C SER A 67 -13.89 4.59 -24.95
N ASN A 68 -14.46 4.44 -26.15
CA ASN A 68 -15.88 4.74 -26.39
C ASN A 68 -16.80 3.88 -25.51
N SER A 69 -16.48 2.59 -25.32
CA SER A 69 -17.28 1.70 -24.48
C SER A 69 -17.21 2.09 -23.00
N GLY A 70 -16.03 2.49 -22.51
CA GLY A 70 -15.85 2.96 -21.15
C GLY A 70 -16.62 4.25 -20.86
N GLN A 71 -16.49 5.25 -21.73
CA GLN A 71 -17.25 6.49 -21.61
C GLN A 71 -18.77 6.26 -21.65
N SER A 72 -19.26 5.39 -22.53
CA SER A 72 -20.69 5.03 -22.59
C SER A 72 -21.16 4.33 -21.32
N GLU A 73 -20.40 3.37 -20.79
CA GLU A 73 -20.76 2.64 -19.57
C GLU A 73 -20.79 3.56 -18.35
N ILE A 74 -19.81 4.45 -18.21
CA ILE A 74 -19.74 5.41 -17.09
C ILE A 74 -20.89 6.41 -17.15
N ARG A 75 -21.26 6.90 -18.34
CA ARG A 75 -22.43 7.77 -18.48
C ARG A 75 -23.73 7.06 -18.11
N LYS A 76 -23.84 5.77 -18.43
CA LYS A 76 -25.04 4.96 -18.15
C LYS A 76 -25.14 4.57 -16.68
N ASN A 77 -24.01 4.28 -16.04
CA ASN A 77 -23.92 3.71 -14.69
C ASN A 77 -23.05 4.59 -13.75
N SER A 78 -23.21 5.91 -13.80
CA SER A 78 -22.28 6.86 -13.16
C SER A 78 -22.20 6.74 -11.64
N GLU A 79 -23.33 6.53 -10.95
CA GLU A 79 -23.36 6.44 -9.49
C GLU A 79 -22.56 5.25 -8.94
N PRO A 80 -22.78 4.00 -9.38
CA PRO A 80 -21.98 2.86 -8.95
C PRO A 80 -20.47 3.06 -9.18
N TRP A 81 -20.10 3.64 -10.32
CA TRP A 81 -18.71 3.96 -10.66
C TRP A 81 -18.13 5.00 -9.71
N ASN A 82 -18.83 6.10 -9.48
CA ASN A 82 -18.39 7.14 -8.56
C ASN A 82 -18.21 6.60 -7.15
N SER A 83 -19.18 5.84 -6.64
CA SER A 83 -19.09 5.23 -5.31
C SER A 83 -17.86 4.33 -5.19
N ARG A 84 -17.62 3.47 -6.18
CA ARG A 84 -16.49 2.53 -6.15
C ARG A 84 -15.13 3.22 -6.25
N ILE A 85 -15.01 4.24 -7.11
CA ILE A 85 -13.78 5.04 -7.20
C ILE A 85 -13.53 5.81 -5.91
N GLN A 86 -14.57 6.40 -5.29
CA GLN A 86 -14.42 7.08 -4.01
C GLN A 86 -13.96 6.13 -2.90
N ASN A 87 -14.50 4.91 -2.84
CA ASN A 87 -14.05 3.89 -1.88
C ASN A 87 -12.56 3.54 -2.08
N LEU A 88 -12.11 3.40 -3.32
CA LEU A 88 -10.69 3.15 -3.62
C LEU A 88 -9.80 4.33 -3.21
N ILE A 89 -10.22 5.56 -3.48
CA ILE A 89 -9.48 6.77 -3.05
C ILE A 89 -9.39 6.84 -1.52
N GLN A 90 -10.49 6.54 -0.83
CA GLN A 90 -10.52 6.52 0.63
C GLN A 90 -9.57 5.44 1.19
N ALA A 91 -9.59 4.23 0.62
CA ALA A 91 -8.67 3.16 1.00
C ALA A 91 -7.21 3.58 0.77
N ASP A 92 -6.89 4.18 -0.37
CA ASP A 92 -5.54 4.66 -0.68
C ASP A 92 -5.08 5.76 0.31
N SER A 93 -5.98 6.67 0.70
CA SER A 93 -5.68 7.68 1.71
C SER A 93 -5.27 7.05 3.05
N ILE A 94 -5.99 6.02 3.47
CA ILE A 94 -5.69 5.28 4.72
C ILE A 94 -4.35 4.54 4.59
N LEU A 95 -4.09 3.88 3.46
CA LEU A 95 -2.83 3.19 3.21
C LEU A 95 -1.63 4.14 3.26
N VAL A 96 -1.75 5.31 2.61
CA VAL A 96 -0.70 6.34 2.63
C VAL A 96 -0.44 6.86 4.05
N GLU A 97 -1.49 7.07 4.84
CA GLU A 97 -1.34 7.48 6.23
C GLU A 97 -0.62 6.41 7.08
N ASN A 98 -0.99 5.14 6.92
CA ASN A 98 -0.33 4.04 7.61
C ASN A 98 1.15 3.91 7.23
N LEU A 99 1.49 4.05 5.95
CA LEU A 99 2.88 4.05 5.48
C LEU A 99 3.68 5.22 6.06
N LYS A 100 3.10 6.43 6.11
CA LYS A 100 3.74 7.60 6.73
C LYS A 100 3.99 7.38 8.22
N ARG A 101 3.02 6.82 8.94
CA ARG A 101 3.16 6.46 10.36
C ARG A 101 4.32 5.48 10.55
N LYS A 102 4.40 4.42 9.75
CA LYS A 102 5.50 3.45 9.79
C LYS A 102 6.86 4.07 9.49
N MET A 103 6.93 4.95 8.50
CA MET A 103 8.17 5.67 8.18
C MET A 103 8.65 6.48 9.39
N ASN A 104 7.74 7.18 10.07
CA ASN A 104 8.07 7.95 11.27
C ASN A 104 8.56 7.06 12.43
N GLU A 105 7.92 5.92 12.68
CA GLU A 105 8.34 4.94 13.70
C GLU A 105 9.76 4.43 13.43
N SER A 106 10.06 4.08 12.17
CA SER A 106 11.40 3.61 11.77
C SER A 106 12.46 4.70 11.93
N GLN A 107 12.14 5.95 11.60
CA GLN A 107 13.04 7.08 11.83
C GLN A 107 13.34 7.31 13.33
N ILE A 108 12.32 7.18 14.19
CA ILE A 108 12.50 7.27 15.64
C ILE A 108 13.41 6.14 16.14
N ARG A 109 13.16 4.89 15.73
CA ARG A 109 14.00 3.74 16.09
C ARG A 109 15.47 3.92 15.69
N LEU A 110 15.72 4.40 14.47
CA LEU A 110 17.07 4.69 13.99
C LEU A 110 17.78 5.76 14.83
N ARG A 111 17.06 6.83 15.22
CA ARG A 111 17.63 7.87 16.11
C ARG A 111 18.00 7.30 17.47
N THR A 112 17.12 6.52 18.08
CA THR A 112 17.37 5.85 19.37
C THR A 112 18.58 4.92 19.29
N PHE A 113 18.67 4.11 18.25
CA PHE A 113 19.82 3.22 18.02
C PHE A 113 21.14 3.99 17.92
N ASN A 114 21.17 5.10 17.16
CA ASN A 114 22.36 5.94 17.05
C ASN A 114 22.76 6.59 18.39
N GLN A 115 21.79 6.97 19.22
CA GLN A 115 22.05 7.47 20.58
C GLN A 115 22.65 6.38 21.47
N GLN A 116 22.07 5.18 21.48
CA GLN A 116 22.58 4.03 22.24
C GLN A 116 24.00 3.67 21.83
N LYS A 117 24.26 3.59 20.51
CA LYS A 117 25.61 3.36 19.97
C LYS A 117 26.61 4.41 20.44
N SER A 118 26.20 5.68 20.42
CA SER A 118 27.06 6.78 20.87
C SER A 118 27.41 6.64 22.35
N LEU A 119 26.43 6.37 23.22
CA LEU A 119 26.64 6.14 24.65
C LEU A 119 27.62 4.98 24.90
N LEU A 120 27.48 3.88 24.17
CA LEU A 120 28.31 2.69 24.32
C LEU A 120 29.77 2.94 23.92
N ILE A 121 30.01 3.77 22.91
CA ILE A 121 31.35 4.22 22.52
C ILE A 121 31.99 5.08 23.63
N TYR A 122 31.21 5.97 24.26
CA TYR A 122 31.72 6.83 25.33
C TYR A 122 31.91 6.10 26.66
N SER A 123 31.12 5.07 26.96
CA SER A 123 31.24 4.28 28.20
C SER A 123 32.37 3.23 28.17
N ASN A 124 32.87 2.88 26.98
CA ASN A 124 34.00 1.96 26.78
C ASN A 124 35.35 2.68 26.61
N ARG A 125 35.44 3.97 26.96
CA ARG A 125 36.68 4.75 27.10
C ARG A 125 37.00 4.98 28.56
#